data_AF-A0A2K3KEI6-F1
#
_entry.id   AF-A0A2K3KEI6-F1
#
_cell.length_a   1.000
_cell.length_b   1.000
_cell.length_c   1.000
_cell.angle_alpha   90.00
_cell.angle_beta   90.00
_cell.angle_gamma   90.00
#
_symmetry.space_group_name_H-M   'P 1'
#
loop_
_entity.id
_entity.type
_entity.pdbx_description
1 polymer ?
#
loop_
_entity_poly.entity_id
_entity_poly.type
_entity_poly.pdbx_seq_one_letter_code
_entity_poly.pdbx_strand_id
1 'polypeptide(L)' 'MGGTFAPGRCSKWVGNCEAGDSIRETYIVAHNLILAHAAAVRVYKRKYQ' A
#
# COMPACT_ATOMS: atom_id res chain seq x y z
N MET A 1 -5.88 -4.34 -13.01
CA MET A 1 -6.12 -4.99 -11.71
C MET A 1 -7.04 -4.08 -10.90
N GLY A 2 -8.29 -4.49 -10.66
CA GLY A 2 -9.33 -3.65 -10.04
C GLY A 2 -9.62 -4.06 -8.61
N GLY A 3 -8.74 -3.73 -7.66
CA GLY A 3 -9.02 -3.93 -6.23
C GLY A 3 -9.31 -5.38 -5.85
N THR A 4 -8.59 -6.35 -6.42
CA THR A 4 -8.88 -7.78 -6.21
C THR A 4 -8.54 -8.28 -4.81
N PHE A 5 -7.55 -7.64 -4.17
CA PHE A 5 -7.11 -7.96 -2.83
C PHE A 5 -7.59 -6.90 -1.84
N ALA A 6 -7.80 -7.30 -0.59
CA ALA A 6 -8.16 -6.39 0.48
C ALA A 6 -7.18 -5.19 0.54
N PRO A 7 -7.66 -3.96 0.77
CA PRO A 7 -9.03 -3.56 1.11
C PRO A 7 -9.98 -3.39 -0.09
N GLY A 8 -9.61 -3.85 -1.28
CA GLY A 8 -10.51 -3.86 -2.43
C GLY A 8 -10.73 -2.52 -3.12
N ARG A 9 -9.78 -1.58 -2.95
CA ARG A 9 -9.90 -0.21 -3.48
C ARG A 9 -9.41 -0.13 -4.92
N CYS A 10 -10.17 0.57 -5.76
CA CYS A 10 -9.79 0.88 -7.13
C CYS A 10 -10.57 2.08 -7.68
N SER A 11 -10.12 2.64 -8.79
CA SER A 11 -10.90 3.64 -9.53
C SER A 11 -12.18 3.02 -10.12
N LYS A 12 -13.28 3.77 -10.12
CA LYS A 12 -14.58 3.32 -10.67
C LYS A 12 -14.53 2.81 -12.11
N TRP A 13 -13.62 3.34 -12.93
CA TRP A 13 -13.44 2.89 -14.32
C TRP A 13 -12.62 1.59 -14.47
N VAL A 14 -11.94 1.16 -13.40
CA VAL A 14 -11.17 -0.09 -13.37
C VAL A 14 -12.06 -1.25 -12.89
N GLY A 15 -13.05 -0.98 -12.05
CA GLY A 15 -14.04 -1.93 -11.57
C GLY A 15 -15.09 -1.28 -10.68
N ASN A 16 -16.09 -2.06 -10.25
CA ASN A 16 -17.16 -1.59 -9.37
C ASN A 16 -16.71 -1.51 -7.89
N CYS A 17 -15.53 -0.94 -7.63
CA CYS A 17 -15.04 -0.71 -6.28
C CYS A 17 -15.81 0.45 -5.64
N GLU A 18 -16.13 0.32 -4.35
CA GLU A 18 -16.89 1.32 -3.60
C GLU A 18 -16.13 2.65 -3.50
N ALA A 19 -14.80 2.59 -3.36
CA ALA A 19 -13.92 3.75 -3.30
C ALA A 19 -12.50 3.44 -3.81
N GLY A 20 -11.80 4.47 -4.24
CA GLY A 20 -10.37 4.43 -4.54
C GLY A 20 -9.96 5.25 -5.75
N ASP A 21 -8.65 5.39 -5.90
CA ASP A 21 -7.99 5.99 -7.05
C ASP A 21 -6.75 5.15 -7.40
N SER A 22 -6.89 4.29 -8.40
CA SER A 22 -5.83 3.40 -8.85
C SER A 22 -4.57 4.12 -9.34
N ILE A 23 -4.67 5.39 -9.78
CA ILE A 23 -3.52 6.17 -10.23
C ILE A 23 -2.74 6.72 -9.04
N ARG A 24 -3.41 7.12 -7.96
CA ARG A 24 -2.76 7.77 -6.82
C ARG A 24 -2.44 6.81 -5.68
N GLU A 25 -3.40 5.98 -5.30
CA GLU A 25 -3.32 5.17 -4.09
C GLU A 25 -2.26 4.09 -4.18
N THR A 26 -2.03 3.56 -5.38
CA THR A 26 -0.97 2.57 -5.63
C THR A 26 0.41 3.11 -5.22
N TYR A 27 0.73 4.36 -5.57
CA TYR A 27 2.02 4.97 -5.19
C TYR A 27 2.06 5.35 -3.71
N ILE A 28 0.95 5.83 -3.15
CA ILE A 28 0.87 6.16 -1.72
C ILE A 28 1.13 4.90 -0.87
N VAL A 29 0.49 3.78 -1.19
CA VAL A 29 0.65 2.52 -0.47
C VAL A 29 2.09 2.00 -0.62
N ALA A 30 2.64 2.00 -1.83
CA ALA A 30 4.02 1.55 -2.06
C ALA A 30 5.04 2.39 -1.29
N HIS A 31 4.89 3.72 -1.28
CA HIS A 31 5.78 4.63 -0.55
C HIS A 31 5.74 4.36 0.95
N ASN A 32 4.55 4.24 1.53
CA ASN A 32 4.40 3.92 2.95
C ASN A 32 4.96 2.54 3.30
N LEU A 33 4.82 1.55 2.41
CA LEU A 33 5.39 0.22 2.62
C LEU A 33 6.92 0.26 2.72
N ILE A 34 7.58 1.03 1.84
CA ILE A 34 9.04 1.21 1.88
C ILE A 34 9.47 1.91 3.18
N LEU A 35 8.76 2.96 3.59
CA LEU A 35 9.05 3.66 4.84
C LEU A 35 8.85 2.75 6.07
N ALA A 36 7.75 1.98 6.10
CA ALA A 36 7.46 1.03 7.17
C ALA A 36 8.52 -0.06 7.24
N HIS A 37 8.94 -0.61 6.09
CA HIS A 37 10.04 -1.57 6.00
C HIS A 37 11.34 -0.97 6.56
N ALA A 38 11.73 0.23 6.13
CA ALA A 38 12.93 0.89 6.61
C ALA A 38 12.90 1.16 8.12
N ALA A 39 11.73 1.54 8.66
CA ALA A 39 11.54 1.71 10.10
C ALA A 39 11.66 0.39 10.86
N ALA A 40 11.04 -0.69 10.36
CA ALA A 40 11.14 -2.02 10.95
C ALA A 40 12.57 -2.54 10.97
N VAL A 41 13.29 -2.46 9.83
CA VAL A 41 14.70 -2.84 9.74
C VAL A 41 15.58 -2.04 10.70
N ARG A 42 15.32 -0.73 10.85
CA ARG A 42 16.06 0.11 11.80
C ARG A 42 15.88 -0.34 13.24
N VAL A 43 14.65 -0.68 13.65
CA VAL A 43 14.38 -1.20 15.00
C VAL A 43 15.06 -2.56 15.19
N TYR A 44 14.95 -3.44 14.20
CA TYR A 44 15.59 -4.75 14.21
C TYR A 44 17.09 -4.65 14.46
N LYS A 45 17.80 -3.87 13.65
CA LYS A 45 19.25 -3.66 13.75
C LYS A 45 19.73 -3.00 15.05
N ARG A 46 18.85 -2.29 15.75
CA ARG A 46 19.21 -1.59 16.99
C ARG A 46 18.97 -2.43 18.25
N LYS A 47 18.06 -3.40 18.18
CA LYS A 47 17.55 -4.10 19.37
C LYS A 47 17.73 -5.61 19.31
N TYR A 48 17.88 -6.19 18.13
CA TYR A 48 17.75 -7.63 17.94
C TYR A 48 18.88 -8.25 17.09
N GLN A 49 19.73 -7.43 16.48
CA GLN A 49 20.93 -7.85 15.77
C GLN A 49 22.12 -7.14 16.41
#